data_AF-A0A523QTJ6-F1
#
_entry.id   AF-A0A523QTJ6-F1
#
_cell.length_a   1.000
_cell.length_b   1.000
_cell.length_c   1.000
_cell.angle_alpha   90.00
_cell.angle_beta   90.00
_cell.angle_gamma   90.00
#
_symmetry.space_group_name_H-M   'P 1'
#
loop_
_entity.id
_entity.type
_entity.pdbx_description
1 polymer ?
#
loop_
_entity_poly.entity_id
_entity_poly.type
_entity_poly.pdbx_seq_one_letter_code
_entity_poly.pdbx_strand_id
1 'polypeptide(L)'
;MKRVPEPENDFMEGFFKWLESEDGQHSMEAVDYVFEALKGADLDIAGRRIVWADGQKLTIDQSVKKIYKQTGINIEAIRSHIIGWLELGYEPKGLDDEQMELFESQINAWIDEYGNSLIK
;
A
#
# COMPACT_ATOMS: atom_id res chain seq x y z
N MET A 1 -38.45 -15.28 20.76
CA MET A 1 -37.17 -15.19 20.03
C MET A 1 -36.27 -14.24 20.79
N LYS A 2 -35.10 -14.69 21.26
CA LYS A 2 -34.08 -13.78 21.79
C LYS A 2 -33.31 -13.22 20.58
N ARG A 3 -33.38 -11.90 20.35
CA ARG A 3 -32.43 -11.24 19.44
C ARG A 3 -31.03 -11.42 20.05
N VAL A 4 -30.15 -12.07 19.33
CA VAL A 4 -28.70 -11.94 19.55
C VAL A 4 -28.33 -10.53 19.11
N PRO A 5 -27.66 -9.70 19.93
CA PRO A 5 -27.17 -8.43 19.44
C PRO A 5 -26.04 -8.71 18.44
N GLU A 6 -26.19 -8.21 17.22
CA GLU A 6 -25.13 -8.23 16.22
C GLU A 6 -23.97 -7.38 16.73
N PRO A 7 -22.72 -7.85 16.69
CA PRO A 7 -21.55 -7.03 17.00
C PRO A 7 -21.22 -6.14 15.80
N GLU A 8 -22.16 -5.28 15.39
CA GLU A 8 -21.93 -4.27 14.36
C GLU A 8 -21.88 -2.91 15.02
N ASN A 9 -20.68 -2.51 15.48
CA ASN A 9 -20.27 -1.10 15.59
C ASN A 9 -18.84 -0.88 16.11
N ASP A 10 -18.18 -1.86 16.72
CA ASP A 10 -16.88 -1.63 17.39
C ASP A 10 -15.73 -1.34 16.41
N PHE A 11 -15.69 -2.03 15.26
CA PHE A 11 -14.68 -1.76 14.22
C PHE A 11 -14.83 -0.37 13.61
N MET A 12 -16.05 0.00 13.18
CA MET A 12 -16.29 1.31 12.56
C MET A 12 -16.09 2.44 13.57
N GLU A 13 -16.55 2.28 14.81
CA GLU A 13 -16.31 3.25 15.87
C GLU A 13 -14.81 3.39 16.19
N GLY A 14 -14.09 2.27 16.26
CA GLY A 14 -12.63 2.25 16.42
C GLY A 14 -11.91 2.93 15.26
N PHE A 15 -12.33 2.67 14.02
CA PHE A 15 -11.79 3.30 12.82
C PHE A 15 -12.03 4.81 12.83
N PHE A 16 -13.24 5.29 13.15
CA PHE A 16 -13.51 6.73 13.25
C PHE A 16 -12.69 7.40 14.34
N LYS A 17 -12.57 6.77 15.52
CA LYS A 17 -11.70 7.27 16.60
C LYS A 17 -10.24 7.35 16.17
N TRP A 18 -9.75 6.34 15.44
CA TRP A 18 -8.40 6.36 14.88
C TRP A 18 -8.26 7.46 13.83
N LEU A 19 -9.24 7.63 12.93
CA LEU A 19 -9.23 8.67 11.89
C LEU A 19 -9.17 10.08 12.48
N GLU A 20 -9.83 10.32 13.61
CA GLU A 20 -9.79 11.59 14.35
C GLU A 20 -8.50 11.80 15.16
N SER A 21 -7.67 10.77 15.35
CA SER A 21 -6.40 10.85 16.07
C SER A 21 -5.29 11.47 15.23
N GLU A 22 -4.22 11.96 15.88
CA GLU A 22 -3.02 12.44 15.18
C GLU A 22 -2.41 11.35 14.29
N ASP A 23 -2.40 10.10 14.75
CA ASP A 23 -1.89 8.96 13.97
C ASP A 23 -2.73 8.73 12.70
N GLY A 24 -4.06 8.81 12.83
CA GLY A 24 -4.97 8.70 11.69
C GLY A 24 -4.78 9.82 10.68
N GLN A 25 -4.70 11.06 11.15
CA GLN A 25 -4.47 12.22 10.27
C GLN A 25 -3.11 12.14 9.56
N HIS A 26 -2.04 11.80 10.27
CA HIS A 26 -0.72 11.62 9.64
C HIS A 26 -0.70 10.46 8.65
N SER A 27 -1.45 9.38 8.90
CA SER A 27 -1.63 8.27 7.97
C SER A 27 -2.39 8.71 6.71
N MET A 28 -3.47 9.48 6.87
CA MET A 28 -4.22 10.04 5.75
C MET A 28 -3.38 10.99 4.89
N GLU A 29 -2.54 11.83 5.49
CA GLU A 29 -1.59 12.65 4.73
C GLU A 29 -0.56 11.77 4.01
N ALA A 30 -0.02 10.76 4.69
CA ALA A 30 0.97 9.86 4.13
C ALA A 30 0.46 9.09 2.91
N VAL A 31 -0.79 8.59 2.94
CA VAL A 31 -1.38 7.89 1.79
C VAL A 31 -1.52 8.82 0.59
N ASP A 32 -1.99 10.06 0.78
CA ASP A 32 -2.13 11.02 -0.31
C ASP A 32 -0.78 11.32 -0.97
N TYR A 33 0.27 11.54 -0.16
CA TYR A 33 1.62 11.76 -0.69
C TYR A 33 2.17 10.55 -1.43
N VAL A 34 1.94 9.33 -0.93
CA VAL A 34 2.41 8.11 -1.59
C VAL A 34 1.70 7.91 -2.93
N PHE A 35 0.39 8.08 -2.98
CA PHE A 35 -0.39 7.91 -4.22
C PHE A 35 -0.02 8.96 -5.26
N GLU A 36 0.17 10.23 -4.87
CA GLU A 36 0.65 11.26 -5.81
C GLU A 36 2.10 11.03 -6.24
N ALA A 37 2.98 10.55 -5.36
CA ALA A 37 4.37 10.23 -5.73
C ALA A 37 4.47 9.05 -6.71
N LEU A 38 3.57 8.08 -6.62
CA LEU A 38 3.50 6.89 -7.48
C LEU A 38 2.57 7.07 -8.68
N LYS A 39 2.03 8.28 -8.88
CA LYS A 39 1.17 8.58 -10.02
C LYS A 39 1.92 8.40 -11.35
N GLY A 40 1.37 7.54 -12.19
CA GLY A 40 2.00 7.18 -13.47
C GLY A 40 3.18 6.21 -13.33
N ALA A 41 3.38 5.63 -12.15
CA ALA A 41 4.28 4.50 -11.99
C ALA A 41 3.69 3.22 -12.63
N ASP A 42 4.59 2.34 -13.04
CA ASP A 42 4.33 0.99 -13.57
C ASP A 42 5.08 -0.04 -12.70
N LEU A 43 4.85 -1.32 -12.93
CA LEU A 43 5.44 -2.41 -12.16
C LEU A 43 6.31 -3.32 -13.01
N ASP A 44 7.53 -3.55 -12.55
CA ASP A 44 8.40 -4.64 -13.01
C ASP A 44 8.24 -5.79 -12.03
N ILE A 45 7.20 -6.60 -12.25
CA ILE A 45 6.80 -7.69 -11.34
C ILE A 45 7.91 -8.74 -11.23
N ALA A 46 8.51 -9.12 -12.37
CA ALA A 46 9.60 -10.09 -12.41
C ALA A 46 10.83 -9.60 -11.62
N GLY A 47 11.13 -8.30 -11.72
CA GLY A 47 12.21 -7.65 -10.98
C GLY A 47 11.85 -7.22 -9.56
N ARG A 48 10.57 -7.32 -9.16
CA ARG A 48 10.00 -6.81 -7.90
C ARG A 48 10.38 -5.34 -7.66
N ARG A 49 10.11 -4.51 -8.67
CA ARG A 49 10.44 -3.09 -8.67
C ARG A 49 9.27 -2.24 -9.13
N ILE A 50 9.17 -1.08 -8.52
CA ILE A 50 8.29 0.00 -8.97
C ILE A 50 9.07 0.79 -10.02
N VAL A 51 8.50 0.91 -11.21
CA VAL A 51 8.99 1.74 -12.30
C VAL A 51 8.35 3.12 -12.15
N TRP A 52 9.09 4.06 -11.59
CA TRP A 52 8.63 5.43 -11.37
C TRP A 52 8.41 6.16 -12.70
N ALA A 53 7.59 7.22 -12.69
CA ALA A 53 7.29 8.03 -13.88
C ALA A 53 8.54 8.68 -14.52
N ASP A 54 9.62 8.84 -13.76
CA ASP A 54 10.93 9.30 -14.26
C ASP A 54 11.79 8.16 -14.86
N GLY A 55 11.25 6.94 -14.94
CA GLY A 55 11.90 5.74 -15.46
C GLY A 55 12.76 4.98 -14.44
N GLN A 56 12.90 5.46 -13.21
CA GLN A 56 13.69 4.77 -12.19
C GLN A 56 13.01 3.48 -11.72
N LYS A 57 13.76 2.38 -11.66
CA LYS A 57 13.29 1.09 -11.14
C LYS A 57 13.74 0.86 -9.70
N LEU A 58 12.86 1.13 -8.74
CA LEU A 58 13.18 1.12 -7.31
C LEU A 58 12.52 -0.06 -6.59
N THR A 59 13.22 -0.65 -5.62
CA THR A 59 12.60 -1.56 -4.65
C THR A 59 11.67 -0.79 -3.70
N ILE A 60 10.84 -1.49 -2.92
CA ILE A 60 9.98 -0.87 -1.91
C ILE A 60 10.81 0.03 -0.97
N ASP A 61 11.90 -0.47 -0.37
CA ASP A 61 12.75 0.35 0.52
C ASP A 61 13.41 1.55 -0.16
N GLN A 62 13.76 1.43 -1.44
CA GLN A 62 14.31 2.55 -2.21
C GLN A 62 13.24 3.62 -2.46
N SER A 63 12.02 3.20 -2.79
CA SER A 63 10.85 4.07 -2.91
C SER A 63 10.51 4.75 -1.59
N VAL A 64 10.50 4.00 -0.48
CA VAL A 64 10.30 4.55 0.88
C VAL A 64 11.31 5.65 1.17
N LYS A 65 12.60 5.39 0.92
CA LYS A 65 13.68 6.38 1.12
C LYS A 65 13.53 7.60 0.21
N LYS A 66 13.04 7.41 -1.03
CA LYS A 66 12.81 8.51 -1.97
C LYS A 66 11.72 9.45 -1.46
N ILE A 67 10.57 8.89 -1.05
CA ILE A 67 9.45 9.67 -0.51
C ILE A 67 9.84 10.34 0.81
N TYR A 68 10.49 9.60 1.73
CA TYR A 68 10.97 10.15 3.00
C TYR A 68 11.84 11.39 2.82
N LYS A 69 12.77 11.37 1.85
CA LYS A 69 13.64 12.51 1.57
C LYS A 69 12.90 13.75 1.04
N GLN A 70 11.73 13.55 0.41
CA GLN A 70 10.93 14.62 -0.16
C GLN A 70 9.95 15.20 0.87
N THR A 71 9.41 14.38 1.76
CA THR A 71 8.29 14.75 2.63
C THR A 71 8.65 14.79 4.11
N GLY A 72 9.65 14.04 4.56
CA GLY A 72 9.97 13.87 5.98
C GLY A 72 9.00 12.97 6.75
N ILE A 73 8.02 12.35 6.08
CA ILE A 73 6.97 11.51 6.69
C ILE A 73 7.58 10.23 7.28
N ASN A 74 6.96 9.68 8.32
CA ASN A 74 7.41 8.44 8.95
C ASN A 74 7.62 7.29 7.91
N ILE A 75 8.78 6.64 7.97
CA ILE A 75 9.21 5.57 7.05
C ILE A 75 8.26 4.37 7.07
N GLU A 76 7.75 3.99 8.24
CA GLU A 76 6.81 2.86 8.39
C GLU A 76 5.46 3.18 7.76
N ALA A 77 4.96 4.41 7.93
CA ALA A 77 3.73 4.86 7.29
C ALA A 77 3.86 4.83 5.76
N ILE A 78 4.94 5.41 5.23
CA ILE A 78 5.22 5.38 3.77
C ILE A 78 5.27 3.94 3.28
N ARG A 79 5.98 3.04 3.98
CA ARG A 79 6.08 1.64 3.59
C ARG A 79 4.72 0.96 3.55
N SER A 80 3.92 1.12 4.60
CA SER A 80 2.56 0.57 4.68
C SER A 80 1.70 1.02 3.51
N HIS A 81 1.73 2.31 3.17
CA HIS A 81 0.94 2.84 2.05
C HIS A 81 1.49 2.43 0.68
N ILE A 82 2.79 2.22 0.50
CA ILE A 82 3.33 1.64 -0.74
C ILE A 82 2.84 0.19 -0.91
N ILE A 83 2.81 -0.58 0.17
CA ILE A 83 2.25 -1.95 0.15
C ILE A 83 0.77 -1.91 -0.22
N GLY A 84 -0.03 -1.08 0.46
CA GLY A 84 -1.44 -0.93 0.14
C GLY A 84 -1.69 -0.42 -1.29
N TRP A 85 -0.82 0.43 -1.83
CA TRP A 85 -0.88 0.84 -3.24
C TRP A 85 -0.58 -0.33 -4.20
N LEU A 86 0.38 -1.21 -3.88
CA LEU A 86 0.64 -2.41 -4.68
C LEU A 86 -0.56 -3.36 -4.68
N GLU A 87 -1.21 -3.57 -3.53
CA GLU A 87 -2.33 -4.51 -3.37
C GLU A 87 -3.62 -4.00 -4.01
N LEU A 88 -3.94 -2.72 -3.82
CA LEU A 88 -5.28 -2.18 -4.10
C LEU A 88 -5.27 -0.90 -4.95
N GLY A 89 -4.13 -0.23 -5.05
CA GLY A 89 -4.03 1.08 -5.70
C GLY A 89 -3.56 1.05 -7.16
N TYR A 90 -2.85 0.00 -7.57
CA TYR A 90 -2.35 -0.15 -8.93
C TYR A 90 -3.34 -0.94 -9.81
N GLU A 91 -3.78 -0.33 -10.91
CA GLU A 91 -4.72 -0.93 -11.85
C GLU A 91 -4.03 -1.22 -13.19
N PRO A 92 -3.63 -2.48 -13.47
CA PRO A 92 -3.04 -2.84 -14.76
C PRO A 92 -4.07 -2.75 -15.88
N LYS A 93 -3.65 -2.25 -17.05
CA LYS A 93 -4.53 -2.10 -18.22
C LYS A 93 -4.38 -3.27 -19.18
N GLY A 94 -5.51 -3.73 -19.72
CA GLY A 94 -5.55 -4.68 -20.83
C GLY A 94 -5.28 -6.13 -20.42
N LEU A 95 -5.45 -6.46 -19.13
CA LEU A 95 -5.47 -7.83 -18.65
C LEU A 95 -6.88 -8.41 -18.76
N ASP A 96 -6.98 -9.69 -19.13
CA ASP A 96 -8.19 -10.49 -18.91
C ASP A 96 -8.26 -11.01 -17.46
N ASP A 97 -9.35 -11.70 -17.11
CA ASP A 97 -9.60 -12.16 -15.73
C ASP A 97 -8.50 -13.11 -15.23
N GLU A 98 -8.04 -14.06 -16.06
CA GLU A 98 -6.98 -15.00 -15.68
C GLU A 98 -5.63 -14.29 -15.50
N GLN A 99 -5.33 -13.32 -16.36
CA GLN A 99 -4.15 -12.49 -16.27
C GLN A 99 -4.18 -11.58 -15.03
N MET A 100 -5.35 -11.06 -14.65
CA MET A 100 -5.53 -10.28 -13.42
C MET A 100 -5.32 -11.15 -12.18
N GLU A 101 -5.90 -12.34 -12.11
CA GLU A 101 -5.69 -13.28 -11.00
C GLU A 101 -4.20 -13.64 -10.83
N LEU A 102 -3.51 -13.89 -11.95
CA LEU A 102 -2.07 -14.15 -11.94
C LEU A 102 -1.29 -12.92 -11.46
N PHE A 103 -1.67 -11.74 -11.93
CA PHE A 103 -1.06 -10.47 -11.52
C PHE A 103 -1.19 -10.27 -10.00
N GLU A 104 -2.40 -10.38 -9.45
CA GLU A 104 -2.67 -10.24 -8.01
C GLU A 104 -1.88 -11.28 -7.19
N SER A 105 -1.83 -12.53 -7.65
CA SER A 105 -1.05 -13.58 -7.01
C SER A 105 0.45 -13.25 -6.94
N GLN A 106 1.01 -12.68 -8.01
CA GLN A 106 2.41 -12.27 -8.05
C GLN A 106 2.71 -11.08 -7.14
N ILE A 107 1.78 -10.12 -7.04
CA ILE A 107 1.88 -8.99 -6.10
C ILE A 107 1.85 -9.48 -4.66
N ASN A 108 0.90 -10.33 -4.30
CA ASN A 108 0.78 -10.90 -2.95
C ASN A 108 2.06 -11.67 -2.58
N ALA A 109 2.56 -12.52 -3.48
CA ALA A 109 3.80 -13.26 -3.23
C ALA A 109 5.02 -12.35 -3.04
N TRP A 110 5.08 -11.23 -3.78
CA TRP A 110 6.13 -10.22 -3.58
C TRP A 110 6.02 -9.58 -2.19
N ILE A 111 4.82 -9.14 -1.79
CA ILE A 111 4.58 -8.47 -0.50
C ILE A 111 4.87 -9.41 0.67
N ASP A 112 4.42 -10.66 0.62
CA ASP A 112 4.66 -11.66 1.65
C ASP A 112 6.15 -11.92 1.84
N GLU A 113 6.91 -12.08 0.75
CA GLU A 113 8.35 -12.29 0.82
C GLU A 113 9.07 -11.07 1.39
N TYR A 114 8.63 -9.87 1.00
CA TYR A 114 9.15 -8.62 1.54
C TYR A 114 8.87 -8.51 3.04
N GLY A 115 7.65 -8.78 3.51
CA GLY A 115 7.31 -8.79 4.93
C GLY A 115 8.14 -9.79 5.73
N ASN A 116 8.30 -11.01 5.21
CA ASN A 116 9.17 -12.04 5.81
C ASN A 116 10.64 -11.62 5.89
N SER A 117 11.11 -10.76 4.99
CA SER A 117 12.48 -10.25 5.00
C SER A 117 12.75 -9.23 6.12
N LEU A 118 11.70 -8.56 6.63
CA LEU A 118 11.82 -7.55 7.69
C LEU A 118 11.89 -8.14 9.10
N ILE A 119 11.54 -9.42 9.27
CA ILE A 119 11.45 -10.11 10.57
C ILE A 119 12.75 -10.89 10.91
N LYS A 120 13.73 -10.91 10.00
CA LYS A 120 15.02 -11.60 10.17
C LYS A 120 16.08 -10.71 10.79
#